data_AF-A0A936HVJ6-F1
#
_entry.id   AF-A0A936HVJ6-F1
#
_cell.length_a   1.000
_cell.length_b   1.000
_cell.length_c   1.000
_cell.angle_alpha   90.00
_cell.angle_beta   90.00
_cell.angle_gamma   90.00
#
_symmetry.space_group_name_H-M   'P 1'
#
loop_
_entity.id
_entity.type
_entity.pdbx_description
1 polymer ?
#
loop_
_entity_poly.entity_id
_entity_poly.type
_entity_poly.pdbx_seq_one_letter_code
_entity_poly.pdbx_strand_id
1 'polypeptide(L)'
;MPNERDRLALDFRLKRFQRGTEYSLLVTIFAYYLMAFQGWYQLPLALFAGGLMFGMNFHLTQLRERRRTAAPENRARILADTLESVLFMVFVGGSLGFGFIWRSERFTEQEMYAYMAAVLIGMFAAGMTGEIFWQHRNFRKLSVEQRVHYIVNLRRTIILPYTNSRQKAR
;
A
#
# COMPACT_ATOMS: atom_id res chain seq x y z
N MET A 1 -24.26 -17.43 -20.79
CA MET A 1 -23.53 -17.20 -19.53
C MET A 1 -22.30 -16.35 -19.85
N PRO A 2 -21.92 -15.34 -19.05
CA PRO A 2 -20.72 -14.54 -19.34
C PRO A 2 -19.49 -15.44 -19.44
N ASN A 3 -18.66 -15.24 -20.46
CA ASN A 3 -17.40 -15.97 -20.63
C ASN A 3 -16.52 -15.75 -19.40
N GLU A 4 -15.83 -16.78 -18.93
CA GLU A 4 -14.98 -16.72 -17.73
C GLU A 4 -13.92 -15.62 -17.83
N ARG A 5 -13.44 -15.37 -19.05
CA ARG A 5 -12.53 -14.26 -19.37
C ARG A 5 -13.13 -12.88 -19.07
N ASP A 6 -14.40 -12.67 -19.40
CA ASP A 6 -15.09 -11.40 -19.18
C ASP A 6 -15.30 -11.14 -17.68
N ARG A 7 -15.59 -12.21 -16.92
CA ARG A 7 -15.72 -12.14 -15.46
C ARG A 7 -14.40 -11.75 -14.80
N LEU A 8 -13.29 -12.35 -15.22
CA LEU A 8 -11.95 -12.03 -14.70
C LEU A 8 -11.52 -10.60 -15.05
N ALA A 9 -11.79 -10.17 -16.29
CA ALA A 9 -11.51 -8.80 -16.72
C ALA A 9 -12.32 -7.77 -15.91
N LEU A 10 -13.59 -8.05 -15.64
CA LEU A 10 -14.44 -7.20 -14.81
C LEU A 10 -13.97 -7.17 -13.34
N ASP A 11 -13.66 -8.33 -12.74
CA ASP A 11 -13.18 -8.41 -11.35
C ASP A 11 -11.85 -7.66 -11.20
N PHE A 12 -10.96 -7.75 -12.18
CA PHE A 12 -9.71 -6.98 -12.18
C PHE A 12 -9.94 -5.47 -12.24
N ARG A 13 -10.83 -5.00 -13.13
CA ARG A 13 -11.19 -3.58 -13.25
C ARG A 13 -11.78 -3.04 -11.96
N LEU A 14 -12.71 -3.78 -11.35
CA LEU A 14 -13.35 -3.39 -10.08
C LEU A 14 -12.32 -3.32 -8.95
N LYS A 15 -11.45 -4.32 -8.81
CA LYS A 15 -10.36 -4.31 -7.82
C LYS A 15 -9.44 -3.10 -8.00
N ARG A 16 -9.03 -2.81 -9.24
CA ARG A 16 -8.15 -1.66 -9.53
C ARG A 16 -8.82 -0.33 -9.20
N PHE A 17 -10.09 -0.17 -9.57
CA PHE A 17 -10.85 1.04 -9.28
C PHE A 17 -11.03 1.26 -7.77
N GLN A 18 -11.46 0.23 -7.03
CA GLN A 18 -11.65 0.31 -5.59
C GLN A 18 -10.34 0.65 -4.88
N ARG A 19 -9.25 -0.07 -5.17
CA ARG A 19 -7.93 0.20 -4.57
C ARG A 19 -7.42 1.59 -4.91
N GLY A 20 -7.56 2.02 -6.16
CA GLY A 20 -7.19 3.38 -6.58
C GLY A 20 -7.95 4.45 -5.80
N THR A 21 -9.24 4.23 -5.57
CA THR A 21 -10.09 5.12 -4.76
C THR A 21 -9.65 5.12 -3.30
N GLU A 22 -9.40 3.95 -2.70
CA GLU A 22 -8.93 3.84 -1.31
C GLU A 22 -7.58 4.54 -1.11
N TYR A 23 -6.62 4.31 -2.00
CA TYR A 23 -5.33 5.01 -1.96
C TYR A 23 -5.51 6.52 -2.08
N SER A 24 -6.30 6.98 -3.06
CA SER A 24 -6.51 8.42 -3.29
C SER A 24 -7.16 9.07 -2.07
N LEU A 25 -8.18 8.44 -1.50
CA LEU A 25 -8.85 8.93 -0.29
C LEU A 25 -7.89 9.05 0.89
N LEU A 26 -7.06 8.03 1.15
CA LEU A 26 -6.08 8.06 2.23
C LEU A 26 -5.04 9.17 2.01
N VAL A 27 -4.50 9.28 0.79
CA VAL A 27 -3.57 10.36 0.45
C VAL A 27 -4.21 11.73 0.67
N THR A 28 -5.46 11.94 0.23
CA THR A 28 -6.17 13.21 0.42
C THR A 28 -6.40 13.52 1.90
N ILE A 29 -6.81 12.53 2.71
CA ILE A 29 -7.02 12.71 4.16
C ILE A 29 -5.71 13.14 4.84
N PHE A 30 -4.60 12.45 4.56
CA PHE A 30 -3.32 12.81 5.18
C PHE A 30 -2.74 14.11 4.62
N ALA A 31 -2.96 14.43 3.35
CA ALA A 31 -2.61 15.73 2.79
C ALA A 31 -3.39 16.86 3.48
N TYR A 32 -4.68 16.66 3.74
CA TYR A 32 -5.48 17.59 4.53
C TYR A 32 -4.89 17.80 5.94
N TYR A 33 -4.54 16.72 6.65
CA TYR A 33 -3.90 16.84 7.97
C TYR A 33 -2.56 17.58 7.91
N LEU A 34 -1.72 17.25 6.93
CA LEU A 34 -0.43 17.94 6.74
C LEU A 34 -0.65 19.45 6.53
N MET A 35 -1.62 19.84 5.71
CA MET A 35 -1.96 21.25 5.50
C MET A 35 -2.59 21.90 6.75
N ALA A 36 -3.41 21.17 7.51
CA ALA A 36 -4.03 21.68 8.75
C ALA A 36 -2.99 22.01 9.83
N PHE A 37 -1.83 21.36 9.82
CA PHE A 37 -0.70 21.64 10.71
C PHE A 37 0.37 22.54 10.07
N GLN A 38 0.03 23.29 9.01
CA GLN A 38 0.97 24.23 8.40
C GLN A 38 1.49 25.23 9.43
N GLY A 39 2.81 25.46 9.42
CA GLY A 39 3.51 26.31 10.39
C GLY A 39 4.03 25.57 11.62
N TRP A 40 3.61 24.32 11.84
CA TRP A 40 4.09 23.48 12.95
C TRP A 40 5.22 22.53 12.56
N TYR A 41 5.58 22.43 11.29
CA TYR A 41 6.62 21.51 10.81
C TYR A 41 7.51 22.17 9.77
N GLN A 42 8.70 21.61 9.60
CA GLN A 42 9.62 22.03 8.54
C GLN A 42 9.29 21.28 7.25
N LEU A 43 8.84 22.02 6.24
CA LEU A 43 8.47 21.44 4.94
C LEU A 43 9.59 20.58 4.32
N PRO A 44 10.87 20.99 4.29
CA PRO A 44 11.93 20.14 3.76
C PRO A 44 12.05 18.79 4.47
N LEU A 45 11.88 18.76 5.79
CA LEU A 45 11.94 17.53 6.57
C LEU A 45 10.72 16.64 6.32
N ALA A 46 9.53 17.22 6.20
CA ALA A 46 8.31 16.49 5.84
C ALA A 46 8.42 15.88 4.43
N LEU A 47 8.93 16.65 3.45
CA LEU A 47 9.18 16.14 2.09
C LEU A 47 10.23 15.04 2.08
N PHE A 48 11.30 15.18 2.86
CA PHE A 48 12.32 14.14 3.01
C PHE A 48 11.74 12.85 3.61
N ALA A 49 11.01 12.95 4.72
CA ALA A 49 10.40 11.80 5.38
C ALA A 49 9.37 11.10 4.48
N GLY A 50 8.49 11.87 3.85
CA GLY A 50 7.50 11.36 2.89
C GLY A 50 8.17 10.73 1.66
N GLY A 51 9.20 11.36 1.11
CA GLY A 51 9.95 10.85 -0.05
C GLY A 51 10.72 9.56 0.25
N LEU A 52 11.35 9.47 1.42
CA LEU A 52 12.03 8.26 1.88
C LEU A 52 11.03 7.10 2.05
N MET A 53 9.90 7.36 2.72
CA MET A 53 8.85 6.36 2.87
C MET A 53 8.26 5.94 1.53
N PHE A 54 8.11 6.90 0.60
CA PHE A 54 7.67 6.62 -0.75
C PHE A 54 8.62 5.64 -1.45
N GLY A 55 9.92 5.93 -1.47
CA GLY A 55 10.91 5.09 -2.15
C GLY A 55 10.94 3.66 -1.59
N MET A 56 10.95 3.53 -0.27
CA MET A 56 10.91 2.22 0.40
C MET A 56 9.64 1.45 0.05
N ASN A 57 8.47 2.06 0.25
CA ASN A 57 7.21 1.38 0.04
C ASN A 57 6.93 1.09 -1.45
N PHE A 58 7.49 1.90 -2.36
CA PHE A 58 7.42 1.66 -3.80
C PHE A 58 8.13 0.35 -4.16
N HIS A 59 9.35 0.14 -3.67
CA HIS A 59 10.10 -1.10 -3.88
C HIS A 59 9.39 -2.32 -3.26
N LEU A 60 8.89 -2.19 -2.03
CA LEU A 60 8.09 -3.24 -1.40
C LEU A 60 6.83 -3.56 -2.22
N THR A 61 6.20 -2.55 -2.80
CA THR A 61 5.04 -2.75 -3.69
C THR A 61 5.45 -3.52 -4.95
N GLN A 62 6.58 -3.21 -5.57
CA GLN A 62 7.08 -3.99 -6.73
C GLN A 62 7.31 -5.48 -6.38
N LEU A 63 7.86 -5.76 -5.20
CA LEU A 63 8.06 -7.14 -4.72
C LEU A 63 6.73 -7.84 -4.48
N ARG A 64 5.78 -7.18 -3.80
CA ARG A 64 4.42 -7.70 -3.57
C ARG A 64 3.70 -8.00 -4.88
N GLU A 65 3.75 -7.10 -5.86
CA GLU A 65 3.13 -7.34 -7.17
C GLU A 65 3.75 -8.53 -7.90
N ARG A 66 5.08 -8.68 -7.85
CA ARG A 66 5.76 -9.84 -8.42
C ARG A 66 5.32 -11.14 -7.73
N ARG A 67 5.20 -11.15 -6.41
CA ARG A 67 4.77 -12.35 -5.68
C ARG A 67 3.31 -12.74 -5.97
N ARG A 68 2.45 -11.80 -6.36
CA ARG A 68 1.04 -12.09 -6.74
C ARG A 68 0.91 -12.98 -7.98
N THR A 69 1.94 -13.11 -8.82
CA THR A 69 1.91 -13.99 -10.00
C THR A 69 2.17 -15.47 -9.66
N ALA A 70 2.59 -15.78 -8.43
CA ALA A 70 2.79 -17.15 -7.98
C ALA A 70 1.44 -17.89 -7.83
N ALA A 71 1.49 -19.21 -7.88
CA ALA A 71 0.32 -20.06 -7.69
C ALA A 71 -0.41 -19.70 -6.36
N PRO A 72 -1.76 -19.68 -6.34
CA PRO A 72 -2.54 -19.26 -5.17
C PRO A 72 -2.22 -20.06 -3.90
N GLU A 73 -1.89 -21.33 -4.08
CA GLU A 73 -1.60 -22.31 -3.02
C GLU A 73 -0.21 -22.14 -2.38
N ASN A 74 0.65 -21.28 -2.94
CA ASN A 74 2.00 -21.09 -2.43
C ASN A 74 1.99 -20.41 -1.05
N ARG A 75 2.13 -21.20 0.02
CA ARG A 75 2.15 -20.74 1.42
C ARG A 75 3.33 -19.82 1.72
N ALA A 76 4.48 -20.00 1.04
CA ALA A 76 5.66 -19.16 1.26
C ALA A 76 5.40 -17.69 0.86
N ARG A 77 4.53 -17.46 -0.14
CA ARG A 77 4.07 -16.10 -0.49
C ARG A 77 3.34 -15.43 0.67
N ILE A 78 2.39 -16.14 1.28
CA ILE A 78 1.56 -15.60 2.37
C ILE A 78 2.45 -15.29 3.57
N LEU A 79 3.40 -16.17 3.89
CA LEU A 79 4.36 -15.95 4.97
C LEU A 79 5.24 -14.72 4.69
N ALA A 80 5.79 -14.60 3.48
CA ALA A 80 6.63 -13.47 3.09
C ALA A 80 5.85 -12.14 3.11
N ASP A 81 4.63 -12.11 2.58
CA ASP A 81 3.77 -10.92 2.61
C ASP A 81 3.40 -10.52 4.06
N THR A 82 3.18 -11.50 4.93
CA THR A 82 2.85 -11.27 6.35
C THR A 82 4.07 -10.76 7.11
N LEU A 83 5.23 -11.40 6.96
CA LEU A 83 6.49 -10.97 7.57
C LEU A 83 6.88 -9.57 7.10
N GLU A 84 6.77 -9.29 5.81
CA GLU A 84 7.06 -7.96 5.27
C GLU A 84 6.10 -6.90 5.86
N SER A 85 4.82 -7.22 5.99
CA SER A 85 3.84 -6.30 6.59
C SER A 85 4.09 -6.07 8.08
N VAL A 86 4.46 -7.12 8.83
CA VAL A 86 4.81 -7.03 10.26
C VAL A 86 6.09 -6.24 10.45
N LEU A 87 7.15 -6.56 9.71
CA LEU A 87 8.42 -5.82 9.77
C LEU A 87 8.23 -4.36 9.37
N PHE A 88 7.39 -4.09 8.38
CA PHE A 88 7.06 -2.73 7.99
C PHE A 88 6.26 -1.99 9.08
N MET A 89 5.28 -2.64 9.72
CA MET A 89 4.58 -2.06 10.88
C MET A 89 5.51 -1.82 12.07
N VAL A 90 6.42 -2.75 12.36
CA VAL A 90 7.43 -2.58 13.42
C VAL A 90 8.39 -1.45 13.06
N PHE A 91 8.81 -1.33 11.80
CA PHE A 91 9.68 -0.25 11.36
C PHE A 91 8.99 1.12 11.46
N VAL A 92 7.76 1.25 10.95
CA VAL A 92 6.99 2.49 11.03
C VAL A 92 6.65 2.81 12.48
N GLY A 93 6.10 1.86 13.22
CA GLY A 93 5.75 2.01 14.63
C GLY A 93 6.96 2.30 15.51
N GLY A 94 8.10 1.67 15.23
CA GLY A 94 9.37 1.91 15.91
C GLY A 94 9.95 3.28 15.59
N SER A 95 9.92 3.69 14.33
CA SER A 95 10.39 5.02 13.89
C SER A 95 9.53 6.14 14.50
N LEU A 96 8.20 5.95 14.53
CA LEU A 96 7.28 6.87 15.18
C LEU A 96 7.41 6.85 16.70
N GLY A 97 7.53 5.66 17.31
CA GLY A 97 7.72 5.47 18.74
C GLY A 97 9.03 6.07 19.25
N PHE A 98 10.12 5.93 18.49
CA PHE A 98 11.39 6.56 18.82
C PHE A 98 11.30 8.09 18.72
N GLY A 99 10.58 8.61 17.72
CA GLY A 99 10.24 10.05 17.64
C GLY A 99 9.41 10.52 18.84
N PHE A 100 8.47 9.70 19.31
CA PHE A 100 7.66 9.94 20.51
C PHE A 100 8.44 9.87 21.82
N ILE A 101 9.50 9.08 21.91
CA ILE A 101 10.38 9.05 23.09
C ILE A 101 11.30 10.28 23.05
N TRP A 102 11.78 10.66 21.87
CA TRP A 102 12.56 11.88 21.66
C TRP A 102 11.74 13.18 21.84
N ARG A 103 10.41 13.06 21.89
CA ARG A 103 9.43 14.11 22.22
C ARG A 103 9.76 14.86 23.50
N SER A 104 10.36 14.19 24.49
CA SER A 104 10.60 14.80 25.79
C SER A 104 11.54 16.01 25.74
N GLU A 105 12.26 16.23 24.63
CA GLU A 105 13.24 17.32 24.55
C GLU A 105 13.09 18.30 23.37
N ARG A 106 12.40 18.00 22.25
CA ARG A 106 12.53 18.85 21.02
C ARG A 106 11.32 19.08 20.11
N PHE A 107 10.22 18.30 20.18
CA PHE A 107 9.12 18.36 19.19
C PHE A 107 7.75 18.58 19.84
N THR A 108 6.90 19.39 19.20
CA THR A 108 5.49 19.53 19.59
C THR A 108 4.63 18.37 19.08
N GLU A 109 3.46 18.14 19.67
CA GLU A 109 2.53 17.09 19.22
C GLU A 109 2.06 17.31 17.78
N GLN A 110 1.75 18.56 17.44
CA GLN A 110 1.32 18.99 16.12
C GLN A 110 2.38 18.71 15.05
N GLU A 111 3.64 19.01 15.36
CA GLU A 111 4.77 18.76 14.46
C GLU A 111 4.91 17.27 14.14
N MET A 112 4.77 16.41 15.14
CA MET A 112 4.85 14.97 14.98
C MET A 112 3.66 14.42 14.17
N TYR A 113 2.44 14.92 14.40
CA TYR A 113 1.29 14.54 13.58
C TYR A 113 1.47 14.96 12.11
N ALA A 114 2.09 16.12 11.86
CA ALA A 114 2.42 16.55 10.51
C ALA A 114 3.43 15.61 9.84
N TYR A 115 4.53 15.23 10.51
CA TYR A 115 5.47 14.27 9.94
C TYR A 115 4.87 12.88 9.75
N MET A 116 4.00 12.41 10.67
CA MET A 116 3.22 11.18 10.47
C MET A 116 2.36 11.26 9.22
N ALA A 117 1.65 12.38 9.02
CA ALA A 117 0.85 12.58 7.83
C ALA A 117 1.71 12.55 6.56
N ALA A 118 2.88 13.22 6.55
CA ALA A 118 3.82 13.19 5.43
C ALA A 118 4.33 11.77 5.10
N VAL A 119 4.68 10.98 6.12
CA VAL A 119 5.09 9.58 5.98
C VAL A 119 3.96 8.74 5.39
N LEU A 120 2.72 8.90 5.88
CA LEU A 120 1.56 8.16 5.40
C LEU A 120 1.18 8.55 3.96
N ILE A 121 1.28 9.82 3.59
CA ILE A 121 1.16 10.28 2.19
C ILE A 121 2.17 9.53 1.32
N GLY A 122 3.44 9.54 1.71
CA GLY A 122 4.51 8.83 0.99
C GLY A 122 4.22 7.35 0.82
N MET A 123 3.80 6.68 1.90
CA MET A 123 3.41 5.27 1.90
C MET A 123 2.25 5.00 0.92
N PHE A 124 1.12 5.69 1.05
CA PHE A 124 -0.06 5.40 0.21
C PHE A 124 0.13 5.81 -1.25
N ALA A 125 0.81 6.94 -1.51
CA ALA A 125 1.16 7.36 -2.87
C ALA A 125 2.10 6.34 -3.53
N ALA A 126 3.07 5.79 -2.80
CA ALA A 126 3.97 4.74 -3.30
C ALA A 126 3.25 3.43 -3.59
N GLY A 127 2.27 3.04 -2.76
CA GLY A 127 1.43 1.88 -3.01
C GLY A 127 0.66 2.04 -4.32
N MET A 128 -0.06 3.15 -4.49
CA MET A 128 -0.82 3.44 -5.70
C MET A 128 0.05 3.46 -6.95
N THR A 129 1.10 4.27 -6.94
CA THR A 129 2.01 4.44 -8.09
C THR A 129 2.77 3.15 -8.39
N GLY A 130 3.20 2.42 -7.36
CA GLY A 130 3.87 1.13 -7.50
C GLY A 130 3.00 0.07 -8.15
N GLU A 131 1.74 -0.07 -7.74
CA GLU A 131 0.80 -1.00 -8.34
C GLU A 131 0.53 -0.65 -9.82
N ILE A 132 0.23 0.63 -10.10
CA ILE A 132 -0.04 1.11 -11.46
C ILE A 132 1.18 0.87 -12.36
N PHE A 133 2.37 1.27 -11.89
CA PHE A 133 3.62 1.12 -12.62
C PHE A 133 3.90 -0.34 -12.96
N TRP A 134 3.80 -1.23 -11.97
CA TRP A 134 4.06 -2.64 -12.17
C TRP A 134 3.05 -3.26 -13.13
N GLN A 135 1.76 -2.98 -12.94
CA GLN A 135 0.69 -3.48 -13.82
C GLN A 135 0.89 -3.02 -15.26
N HIS A 136 1.21 -1.75 -15.46
CA HIS A 136 1.45 -1.19 -16.78
C HIS A 136 2.64 -1.87 -17.48
N ARG A 137 3.76 -2.06 -16.76
CA ARG A 137 5.00 -2.60 -17.32
C ARG A 137 4.98 -4.12 -17.53
N ASN A 138 4.38 -4.87 -16.61
CA ASN A 138 4.56 -6.32 -16.53
C ASN A 138 3.30 -7.11 -16.89
N PHE A 139 2.09 -6.62 -16.59
CA PHE A 139 0.87 -7.42 -16.70
C PHE A 139 0.62 -7.97 -18.12
N ARG A 140 0.92 -7.17 -19.15
CA ARG A 140 0.82 -7.58 -20.56
C ARG A 140 1.84 -8.66 -20.97
N LYS A 141 2.94 -8.78 -20.23
CA LYS A 141 4.02 -9.75 -20.51
C LYS A 141 3.80 -11.09 -19.79
N LEU A 142 2.86 -11.16 -18.84
CA LEU A 142 2.53 -12.37 -18.12
C LEU A 142 1.81 -13.38 -19.01
N SER A 143 2.06 -14.68 -18.77
CA SER A 143 1.27 -15.76 -19.35
C SER A 143 -0.19 -15.69 -18.89
N VAL A 144 -1.10 -16.35 -19.62
CA VAL A 144 -2.53 -16.37 -19.26
C VAL A 144 -2.74 -16.87 -17.83
N GLU A 145 -2.06 -17.94 -17.44
CA GLU A 145 -2.11 -18.51 -16.11
C GLU A 145 -1.62 -17.54 -15.02
N GLN A 146 -0.47 -16.88 -15.25
CA GLN A 146 0.06 -15.88 -14.32
C GLN A 146 -0.88 -14.68 -14.15
N ARG A 147 -1.60 -14.28 -15.20
CA ARG A 147 -2.62 -13.22 -15.10
C ARG A 147 -3.79 -13.67 -14.24
N VAL A 148 -4.26 -14.91 -14.39
CA VAL A 148 -5.32 -15.47 -13.56
C VAL A 148 -4.88 -15.49 -12.10
N HIS A 149 -3.69 -16.02 -11.80
CA HIS A 149 -3.12 -16.02 -10.46
C HIS A 149 -3.03 -14.61 -9.87
N TYR A 150 -2.53 -13.66 -10.65
CA TYR A 150 -2.44 -12.26 -10.24
C TYR A 150 -3.82 -11.69 -9.89
N ILE A 151 -4.82 -11.86 -10.75
CA ILE A 151 -6.18 -11.33 -10.53
C ILE A 151 -6.81 -11.97 -9.30
N VAL A 152 -6.65 -13.29 -9.10
CA VAL A 152 -7.17 -14.00 -7.92
C VAL A 152 -6.50 -13.52 -6.64
N ASN A 153 -5.18 -13.38 -6.67
CA ASN A 153 -4.36 -12.95 -5.53
C ASN A 153 -4.48 -11.45 -5.22
N LEU A 154 -4.93 -10.64 -6.18
CA LEU A 154 -5.22 -9.22 -5.98
C LEU A 154 -6.44 -9.06 -5.07
N ARG A 155 -6.26 -8.39 -3.93
CA ARG A 155 -7.32 -8.12 -2.95
C ARG A 155 -8.11 -6.87 -3.33
N ARG A 156 -9.41 -6.83 -3.03
CA ARG A 156 -10.28 -5.68 -3.33
C ARG A 156 -9.93 -4.44 -2.52
N THR A 157 -9.54 -4.60 -1.26
CA THR A 157 -9.19 -3.51 -0.36
C THR A 157 -7.71 -3.54 0.03
N ILE A 158 -7.18 -2.36 0.35
CA ILE A 158 -5.84 -2.15 0.91
C ILE A 158 -5.85 -2.12 2.45
N ILE A 159 -7.00 -1.83 3.07
CA ILE A 159 -7.14 -1.58 4.51
C ILE A 159 -7.38 -2.89 5.29
N LEU A 160 -8.25 -3.77 4.77
CA LEU A 160 -8.60 -5.05 5.41
C LEU A 160 -8.25 -6.22 4.51
N PRO A 161 -6.97 -6.59 4.40
CA PRO A 161 -6.56 -7.53 3.38
C PRO A 161 -7.12 -8.94 3.68
N TYR A 162 -7.46 -9.32 4.92
CA TYR A 162 -7.83 -10.70 5.29
C TYR A 162 -9.32 -11.01 5.45
N THR A 163 -10.24 -10.12 5.06
CA THR A 163 -11.67 -10.50 5.01
C THR A 163 -11.91 -11.42 3.81
N ASN A 164 -11.77 -12.73 4.04
CA ASN A 164 -12.11 -13.80 3.11
C ASN A 164 -13.58 -13.70 2.68
N SER A 165 -13.87 -12.96 1.62
CA SER A 165 -15.20 -12.91 0.99
C SER A 165 -15.45 -14.05 -0.01
N ARG A 166 -14.60 -15.08 -0.05
CA ARG A 166 -14.78 -16.25 -0.93
C ARG A 166 -14.63 -17.62 -0.26
N GLN A 167 -14.79 -17.73 1.06
CA GLN A 167 -14.78 -19.04 1.73
C GLN A 167 -16.17 -19.60 2.08
N LYS A 168 -17.26 -18.93 1.67
CA LYS A 168 -18.63 -19.47 1.76
C LYS A 168 -19.45 -19.10 0.53
N ALA A 169 -19.25 -19.81 -0.57
CA ALA A 169 -20.27 -19.94 -1.61
C ALA A 169 -20.03 -21.23 -2.40
N ARG A 170 -20.44 -22.35 -1.76
CA ARG A 170 -20.60 -23.71 -2.30
C ARG A 170 -19.33 -24.52 -2.53
#